data_AF-A0A256ZWB6-F1
#
_entry.id   AF-A0A256ZWB6-F1
#
_cell.length_a   1.000
_cell.length_b   1.000
_cell.length_c   1.000
_cell.angle_alpha   90.00
_cell.angle_beta   90.00
_cell.angle_gamma   90.00
#
_symmetry.space_group_name_H-M   'P 1'
#
loop_
_entity.id
_entity.type
_entity.pdbx_description
1 polymer ?
#
loop_
_entity_poly.entity_id
_entity_poly.type
_entity_poly.pdbx_seq_one_letter_code
_entity_poly.pdbx_strand_id
1 'polypeptide(L)'
;MKEIKDPWKYLRFAHMTEKSINLIEKENKLVFIVNDKATKKDIKQAFEKAFGVKVDEVKTMIDQKHRKKAFIRLAKEYSAADIAIRLGML
;
A
#
# COMPACT_ATOMS: atom_id res chain seq x y z
N MET A 1 7.97 20.30 -6.12
CA MET A 1 7.38 18.99 -5.74
C MET A 1 8.53 18.00 -5.62
N LYS A 2 8.66 17.25 -4.50
CA LYS A 2 9.76 16.27 -4.35
C LYS A 2 9.46 15.06 -5.25
N GLU A 3 10.29 14.85 -6.25
CA GLU A 3 10.26 13.64 -7.06
C GLU A 3 10.82 12.48 -6.24
N ILE A 4 10.03 11.42 -6.03
CA ILE A 4 10.49 10.22 -5.34
C ILE A 4 11.37 9.44 -6.32
N LYS A 5 12.70 9.50 -6.13
CA LYS A 5 13.65 8.71 -6.92
C LYS A 5 13.46 7.21 -6.68
N ASP A 6 13.34 6.80 -5.42
CA ASP A 6 13.22 5.40 -5.00
C ASP A 6 11.93 5.13 -4.19
N PRO A 7 10.96 4.37 -4.74
CA PRO A 7 9.73 3.99 -4.02
C PRO A 7 9.94 3.06 -2.81
N TRP A 8 10.94 2.18 -2.90
CA TRP A 8 11.21 1.12 -1.93
C TRP A 8 11.78 1.66 -0.61
N LYS A 9 12.29 2.90 -0.61
CA LYS A 9 12.59 3.66 0.62
C LYS A 9 11.39 3.81 1.55
N TYR A 10 10.17 3.87 0.98
CA TYR A 10 8.93 4.10 1.73
C TYR A 10 8.09 2.83 1.91
N LEU A 11 8.04 1.96 0.90
CA LEU A 11 7.30 0.69 0.94
C LEU A 11 8.22 -0.46 1.35
N ARG A 12 7.95 -1.12 2.47
CA ARG A 12 8.79 -2.23 2.96
C ARG A 12 8.31 -3.58 2.46
N PHE A 13 7.10 -4.01 2.86
CA PHE A 13 6.53 -5.30 2.44
C PHE A 13 5.01 -5.30 2.58
N ALA A 14 4.34 -6.15 1.81
CA ALA A 14 2.90 -6.35 1.91
C ALA A 14 2.53 -7.08 3.22
N HIS A 15 1.45 -6.65 3.87
CA HIS A 15 0.95 -7.30 5.06
C HIS A 15 0.00 -8.43 4.68
N MET A 16 0.45 -9.67 4.83
CA MET A 16 -0.30 -10.87 4.48
C MET A 16 -0.98 -11.44 5.72
N THR A 17 -2.26 -11.13 5.89
CA THR A 17 -3.14 -11.75 6.89
C THR A 17 -4.51 -11.95 6.26
N GLU A 18 -5.32 -12.87 6.79
CA GLU A 18 -6.68 -13.13 6.31
C GLU A 18 -7.53 -11.84 6.29
N LYS A 19 -7.38 -10.99 7.32
CA LYS A 19 -8.01 -9.68 7.34
C LYS A 19 -7.54 -8.76 6.21
N SER A 20 -6.26 -8.83 5.83
CA SER A 20 -5.72 -8.04 4.71
C SER A 20 -6.21 -8.58 3.36
N ILE A 21 -6.34 -9.89 3.21
CA ILE A 21 -6.94 -10.53 2.03
C ILE A 21 -8.40 -10.08 1.87
N ASN A 22 -9.18 -10.13 2.94
CA ASN A 22 -10.58 -9.68 2.92
C ASN A 22 -10.73 -8.19 2.55
N LEU A 23 -9.74 -7.34 2.86
CA LEU A 23 -9.72 -5.93 2.45
C LEU A 23 -9.42 -5.75 0.95
N ILE A 24 -8.61 -6.63 0.37
CA ILE A 24 -8.31 -6.65 -1.06
C ILE A 24 -9.58 -6.96 -1.83
N GLU A 25 -10.28 -8.02 -1.44
CA GLU A 25 -11.48 -8.50 -2.12
C GLU A 25 -12.69 -7.56 -1.97
N LYS A 26 -12.95 -7.07 -0.74
CA LYS A 26 -14.17 -6.30 -0.46
C LYS A 26 -14.04 -4.80 -0.65
N GLU A 27 -12.84 -4.25 -0.47
CA GLU A 27 -12.67 -2.79 -0.37
C GLU A 27 -11.68 -2.19 -1.37
N ASN A 28 -11.11 -3.02 -2.25
CA ASN A 28 -10.05 -2.63 -3.18
C ASN A 28 -8.86 -1.99 -2.45
N LYS A 29 -8.50 -2.53 -1.28
CA LYS A 29 -7.46 -2.00 -0.40
C LYS A 29 -6.30 -2.98 -0.24
N LEU A 30 -5.08 -2.47 -0.42
CA LEU A 30 -3.85 -3.18 -0.07
C LEU A 30 -3.31 -2.69 1.26
N VAL A 31 -2.75 -3.62 2.03
CA VAL A 31 -2.14 -3.31 3.32
C VAL A 31 -0.64 -3.51 3.21
N PHE A 32 0.12 -2.46 3.50
CA PHE A 32 1.58 -2.48 3.46
C PHE A 32 2.18 -2.06 4.79
N ILE A 33 3.29 -2.69 5.15
CA ILE A 33 4.19 -2.14 6.16
C ILE A 33 5.11 -1.14 5.45
N VAL A 34 5.18 0.06 6.01
CA VAL A 34 5.90 1.19 5.43
C VAL A 34 6.94 1.75 6.40
N ASN A 35 7.81 2.61 5.90
CA ASN A 35 8.74 3.36 6.73
C ASN A 35 7.97 4.27 7.71
N ASP A 36 8.36 4.27 8.98
CA ASP A 36 7.76 5.05 10.06
C ASP A 36 7.72 6.55 9.75
N LYS A 37 8.77 7.05 9.09
CA LYS A 37 8.90 8.46 8.68
C LYS A 37 8.12 8.83 7.41
N ALA A 38 7.53 7.87 6.71
CA ALA A 38 6.82 8.13 5.45
C ALA A 38 5.51 8.89 5.69
N THR A 39 5.28 10.01 5.01
CA THR A 39 3.97 10.68 5.05
C THR A 39 2.96 9.97 4.15
N LYS A 40 1.66 10.24 4.31
CA LYS A 40 0.61 9.69 3.43
C LYS A 40 0.86 10.03 1.95
N LYS A 41 1.40 11.23 1.69
CA LYS A 41 1.74 11.69 0.34
C LYS A 41 2.91 10.89 -0.24
N ASP A 42 3.94 10.63 0.56
CA ASP A 42 5.09 9.82 0.13
C ASP A 42 4.66 8.39 -0.20
N ILE A 43 3.83 7.79 0.66
CA ILE A 43 3.29 6.43 0.45
C ILE A 43 2.46 6.38 -0.83
N LYS A 44 1.56 7.36 -1.05
CA LYS A 44 0.75 7.45 -2.27
C LYS A 44 1.64 7.49 -3.50
N GLN A 45 2.56 8.46 -3.58
CA GLN A 45 3.44 8.62 -4.74
C GLN A 45 4.36 7.42 -4.97
N ALA A 46 4.91 6.82 -3.90
CA ALA A 46 5.73 5.63 -3.99
C ALA A 46 4.94 4.44 -4.54
N PHE A 47 3.71 4.25 -4.05
CA PHE A 47 2.86 3.14 -4.48
C PHE A 47 2.43 3.28 -5.94
N GLU A 48 1.98 4.48 -6.34
CA GLU A 48 1.63 4.77 -7.72
C GLU A 48 2.81 4.56 -8.67
N LYS A 49 4.02 4.97 -8.28
CA LYS A 49 5.25 4.79 -9.08
C LYS A 49 5.70 3.32 -9.14
N ALA A 50 5.62 2.58 -8.04
CA ALA A 50 6.09 1.19 -7.97
C ALA A 50 5.19 0.23 -8.76
N PHE A 51 3.88 0.44 -8.73
CA PHE A 51 2.91 -0.48 -9.32
C PHE A 51 2.23 0.04 -10.59
N GLY A 52 2.47 1.30 -10.96
CA GLY A 52 1.88 1.92 -12.16
C GLY A 52 0.37 2.13 -12.05
N VAL A 53 -0.13 2.37 -10.83
CA VAL A 53 -1.57 2.50 -10.54
C VAL A 53 -1.92 3.87 -9.98
N LYS A 54 -3.22 4.16 -9.85
CA LYS A 54 -3.71 5.34 -9.12
C LYS A 54 -4.27 4.95 -7.76
N VAL A 55 -3.86 5.72 -6.75
CA VAL A 55 -4.31 5.54 -5.37
C VAL A 55 -5.36 6.59 -5.05
N ASP A 56 -6.52 6.14 -4.61
CA ASP A 56 -7.63 6.99 -4.17
C ASP A 56 -7.30 7.59 -2.79
N GLU A 57 -7.11 6.73 -1.79
CA GLU A 57 -6.94 7.12 -0.39
C GLU A 57 -5.82 6.32 0.29
N VAL A 58 -5.06 6.98 1.15
CA VAL A 58 -4.09 6.35 2.06
C VAL A 58 -4.44 6.63 3.52
N LYS A 59 -4.66 5.56 4.29
CA LYS A 59 -4.80 5.62 5.75
C LYS A 59 -3.61 4.92 6.40
N THR A 60 -3.14 5.43 7.54
CA THR A 60 -1.97 4.88 8.23
C THR A 60 -2.27 4.70 9.71
N MET A 61 -1.75 3.64 10.31
CA MET A 61 -1.76 3.39 11.75
C MET A 61 -0.41 2.85 12.22
N ILE A 62 -0.13 2.94 13.52
CA ILE A 62 0.99 2.21 14.13
C ILE A 62 0.43 0.90 14.71
N ASP A 63 1.02 -0.22 14.32
CA ASP A 63 0.66 -1.56 14.80
C ASP A 63 1.29 -1.82 16.19
N GLN A 64 0.80 -2.83 16.90
CA GLN A 64 1.31 -3.20 18.24
C GLN A 64 2.80 -3.58 18.23
N LYS A 65 3.32 -4.01 17.07
CA LYS A 65 4.74 -4.28 16.83
C LYS A 65 5.56 -3.03 16.51
N HIS A 66 5.04 -1.83 16.77
CA HIS A 66 5.68 -0.53 16.46
C HIS A 66 6.04 -0.34 14.98
N ARG A 67 5.26 -0.95 14.09
CA ARG A 67 5.43 -0.82 12.63
C ARG A 67 4.34 0.09 12.08
N LYS A 68 4.70 0.99 11.17
CA LYS A 68 3.71 1.79 10.46
C LYS A 68 3.03 0.94 9.39
N LYS A 69 1.73 0.79 9.51
CA LYS A 69 0.84 0.04 8.61
C LYS A 69 0.05 1.04 7.78
N ALA A 70 0.07 0.87 6.47
CA ALA A 70 -0.65 1.70 5.51
C ALA A 70 -1.76 0.86 4.85
N PHE A 71 -2.97 1.39 4.85
CA PHE A 71 -4.11 0.91 4.08
C PHE A 71 -4.22 1.81 2.85
N ILE A 72 -4.07 1.22 1.68
CA ILE A 72 -3.97 1.92 0.40
C ILE A 72 -5.16 1.49 -0.44
N ARG A 73 -6.13 2.38 -0.62
CA ARG A 73 -7.28 2.15 -1.50
C ARG A 73 -6.91 2.58 -2.91
N LEU A 74 -7.10 1.70 -3.88
CA LEU A 74 -6.86 2.02 -5.29
C LEU A 74 -8.07 2.72 -5.91
N ALA A 75 -7.83 3.51 -6.95
CA ALA A 75 -8.91 4.03 -7.78
C ALA A 75 -9.68 2.88 -8.42
N LYS A 76 -10.96 3.10 -8.72
CA LYS A 76 -11.88 2.05 -9.24
C LYS A 76 -11.42 1.42 -10.55
N GLU A 77 -10.57 2.11 -11.30
CA GLU A 77 -9.97 1.65 -12.56
C GLU A 77 -8.88 0.57 -12.35
N TYR A 78 -8.39 0.40 -11.12
CA TYR A 78 -7.33 -0.55 -10.78
C TYR A 78 -7.81 -1.56 -9.74
N SER A 79 -7.41 -2.82 -9.92
CA SER A 79 -7.75 -3.93 -9.03
C SER A 79 -6.63 -4.22 -8.04
N ALA A 80 -6.95 -4.19 -6.75
CA ALA A 80 -6.06 -4.61 -5.68
C ALA A 80 -5.75 -6.10 -5.74
N ALA A 81 -6.71 -6.92 -6.21
CA ALA A 81 -6.54 -8.36 -6.35
C ALA A 81 -5.48 -8.70 -7.40
N ASP A 82 -5.46 -7.99 -8.54
CA ASP A 82 -4.46 -8.21 -9.59
C ASP A 82 -3.05 -7.90 -9.10
N ILE A 83 -2.90 -6.83 -8.32
CA ILE A 83 -1.61 -6.49 -7.70
C ILE A 83 -1.24 -7.55 -6.64
N ALA A 84 -2.20 -8.03 -5.85
CA ALA A 84 -1.97 -9.06 -4.85
C ALA A 84 -1.49 -10.38 -5.47
N ILE A 85 -2.07 -10.80 -6.61
CA ILE A 85 -1.64 -11.98 -7.39
C ILE A 85 -0.21 -11.78 -7.90
N ARG A 86 0.12 -10.60 -8.45
CA ARG A 86 1.49 -10.26 -8.89
C ARG A 86 2.51 -10.27 -7.76
N LEU A 87 2.06 -10.05 -6.52
CA LEU A 87 2.87 -10.10 -5.31
C LEU A 87 2.92 -11.49 -4.67
N GLY A 88 2.22 -12.49 -5.22
CA GLY A 88 2.14 -13.84 -4.67
C GLY A 88 1.37 -13.93 -3.34
N MET A 89 0.39 -13.04 -3.14
CA MET A 89 -0.42 -12.99 -1.92
C MET A 89 -1.69 -13.83 -1.99
N LEU A 90 -2.09 -14.21 -3.20
CA LEU A 90 -3.28 -14.98 -3.56
C LEU A 90 -2.88 -16.15 -4.46
#